data_AF-A0A7C6V3L2-F1
#
_entry.id   AF-A0A7C6V3L2-F1
#
_cell.length_a   1.000
_cell.length_b   1.000
_cell.length_c   1.000
_cell.angle_alpha   90.00
_cell.angle_beta   90.00
_cell.angle_gamma   90.00
#
_symmetry.space_group_name_H-M   'P 1'
#
loop_
_entity.id
_entity.type
_entity.pdbx_description
1 polymer ?
#
loop_
_entity_poly.entity_id
_entity_poly.type
_entity_poly.pdbx_seq_one_letter_code
_entity_poly.pdbx_strand_id
1 'polypeptide(L)'
;MATAGGDGQNQVADYLSFMLLQLGAQNVGRVAAALDDDGPVPAKSPLMAEARRLGLELVKAIAAKTEYPEQRQAQEGIRAYFCEVVNRRRERWPAEYQYFKQQGWL
;
A
#
# COMPACT_ATOMS: atom_id res chain seq x y z
N MET A 1 3.00 2.34 8.22
CA MET A 1 4.02 2.48 9.28
C MET A 1 4.28 1.11 9.88
N ALA A 2 5.52 0.79 10.23
CA ALA A 2 5.87 -0.43 10.96
C ALA A 2 6.80 -0.09 12.13
N THR A 3 6.65 -0.78 13.25
CA THR A 3 7.50 -0.63 14.44
C THR A 3 7.94 -2.01 14.91
N ALA A 4 9.21 -2.19 15.23
CA ALA A 4 9.77 -3.44 15.75
C ALA A 4 10.59 -3.15 17.01
N GLY A 5 10.59 -4.05 17.98
CA GLY A 5 11.49 -4.00 19.15
C GLY A 5 12.90 -4.55 18.87
N GLY A 6 13.32 -4.49 17.60
CA GLY A 6 14.49 -5.13 17.06
C GLY A 6 14.54 -4.85 15.55
N ASP A 7 14.81 -5.86 14.73
CA ASP A 7 14.96 -5.70 13.28
C ASP A 7 13.72 -6.17 12.47
N GLY A 8 13.72 -5.89 11.17
CA GLY A 8 12.68 -6.32 10.21
C GLY A 8 11.59 -5.28 9.92
N GLN A 9 11.57 -4.16 10.63
CA GLN A 9 10.65 -3.04 10.44
C GLN A 9 10.59 -2.55 8.98
N ASN A 10 11.74 -2.51 8.30
CA ASN A 10 11.81 -2.07 6.91
C ASN A 10 11.12 -3.05 5.97
N GLN A 11 11.40 -4.35 6.12
CA GLN A 11 10.79 -5.41 5.32
C GLN A 11 9.27 -5.44 5.51
N VAL A 12 8.80 -5.28 6.75
CA VAL A 12 7.36 -5.20 7.05
C VAL A 12 6.75 -3.96 6.40
N ALA A 13 7.40 -2.80 6.49
CA ALA A 13 6.91 -1.57 5.88
C ALA A 13 6.85 -1.67 4.34
N ASP A 14 7.84 -2.31 3.72
CA ASP A 14 7.87 -2.57 2.28
C ASP A 14 6.75 -3.55 1.88
N TYR A 15 6.56 -4.64 2.62
CA TYR A 15 5.50 -5.61 2.39
C TYR A 15 4.11 -4.97 2.50
N LEU A 16 3.85 -4.16 3.52
CA LEU A 16 2.57 -3.46 3.69
C LEU A 16 2.34 -2.46 2.55
N SER A 17 3.38 -1.74 2.13
CA SER A 17 3.28 -0.81 0.99
C SER A 17 2.91 -1.55 -0.29
N PHE A 18 3.57 -2.69 -0.55
CA PHE A 18 3.25 -3.57 -1.67
C PHE A 18 1.81 -4.09 -1.60
N MET A 19 1.37 -4.61 -0.46
CA MET A 19 0.02 -5.15 -0.29
C MET A 19 -1.07 -4.08 -0.50
N LEU A 20 -0.86 -2.87 0.01
CA LEU A 20 -1.79 -1.75 -0.22
C LEU A 20 -1.91 -1.41 -1.70
N LEU A 21 -0.79 -1.42 -2.43
CA LEU A 21 -0.79 -1.22 -3.87
C LEU A 21 -1.60 -2.30 -4.60
N GLN A 22 -1.43 -3.57 -4.22
CA GLN A 22 -2.20 -4.71 -4.78
C GLN A 22 -3.70 -4.60 -4.50
N LEU A 23 -4.07 -4.02 -3.37
CA LEU A 23 -5.47 -3.80 -2.96
C LEU A 23 -6.10 -2.54 -3.57
N GLY A 24 -5.37 -1.79 -4.41
CA GLY A 24 -5.87 -0.59 -5.08
C GLY A 24 -5.69 0.71 -4.29
N ALA A 25 -5.01 0.68 -3.14
CA ALA A 25 -4.64 1.88 -2.40
C ALA A 25 -3.32 2.47 -2.92
N GLN A 26 -3.18 3.79 -2.83
CA GLN A 26 -1.93 4.49 -3.15
C GLN A 26 -1.22 4.93 -1.86
N ASN A 27 0.09 4.77 -1.83
CA ASN A 27 0.94 5.10 -0.68
C ASN A 27 1.60 6.46 -0.89
N VAL A 28 1.53 7.33 0.11
CA VAL A 28 2.24 8.62 0.14
C VAL A 28 3.72 8.44 0.51
N GLY A 29 4.02 7.37 1.24
CA GLY A 29 5.36 7.01 1.71
C GLY A 29 5.27 5.98 2.83
N ARG A 30 6.41 5.66 3.43
CA ARG A 30 6.49 4.72 4.55
C ARG A 30 7.42 5.24 5.64
N VAL A 31 7.15 4.83 6.87
CA VAL A 31 8.03 5.02 8.02
C VAL A 31 8.14 3.69 8.75
N ALA A 32 9.38 3.34 9.12
CA ALA A 32 9.71 2.11 9.81
C ALA A 32 10.63 2.44 11.01
N ALA A 33 10.29 1.93 12.19
CA ALA A 33 11.02 2.21 13.42
C ALA A 33 11.54 0.91 14.06
N ALA A 34 12.83 0.85 14.36
CA ALA A 34 13.39 -0.10 15.32
C ALA A 34 13.47 0.60 16.68
N LEU A 35 12.97 -0.05 17.71
CA LEU A 35 13.02 0.39 19.10
C LEU A 35 14.15 -0.41 19.75
N ASP A 36 15.34 0.18 19.78
CA ASP A 36 16.55 -0.49 20.28
C ASP A 36 16.69 -0.38 21.82
N ASP A 37 15.96 0.54 22.45
CA ASP A 37 15.97 0.79 23.89
C ASP A 37 14.59 0.49 24.53
N ASP A 38 14.60 0.10 25.82
CA ASP A 38 13.41 0.07 26.68
C ASP A 38 12.87 1.49 26.93
N GLY A 39 12.27 2.10 25.91
CA GLY A 39 11.76 3.46 26.01
C GLY A 39 11.04 3.96 24.75
N PRO A 40 10.19 4.99 24.89
CA PRO A 40 9.54 5.61 23.75
C PRO A 40 10.56 6.32 22.85
N VAL A 41 10.31 6.31 21.54
CA VAL A 41 11.11 7.08 20.57
C VAL A 41 11.16 8.55 21.01
N PRO A 42 12.36 9.15 21.15
CA PRO A 42 12.47 10.55 21.54
C PRO A 42 11.73 11.47 20.57
N ALA A 43 10.98 12.44 21.11
CA ALA A 43 10.15 13.35 20.32
C ALA A 43 10.95 14.21 19.31
N LYS A 44 12.22 14.46 19.60
CA LYS A 44 13.16 15.22 18.73
C LYS A 44 14.01 14.31 17.83
N SER A 45 13.73 13.01 17.79
CA SER A 45 14.47 12.08 16.94
C SER A 45 14.20 12.35 15.44
N PRO A 46 15.16 12.01 14.56
CA PRO A 46 14.94 12.05 13.11
C PRO A 46 13.72 11.25 12.67
N LEU A 47 13.48 10.10 13.32
CA LEU A 47 12.33 9.23 13.08
C LEU A 47 10.99 9.93 13.35
N MET A 48 10.88 10.66 14.46
CA MET A 48 9.67 11.44 14.76
C MET A 48 9.48 12.61 13.79
N ALA A 49 10.57 13.24 13.36
CA ALA A 49 10.51 14.28 12.32
C ALA A 49 10.01 13.71 10.98
N GLU A 50 10.49 12.53 10.59
CA GLU A 50 10.06 11.83 9.39
C GLU A 50 8.58 11.42 9.46
N ALA A 51 8.15 10.84 10.59
CA ALA A 51 6.74 10.48 10.82
C ALA A 51 5.81 11.70 10.72
N ARG A 52 6.23 12.83 11.32
CA ARG A 52 5.47 14.09 11.23
C ARG A 52 5.41 14.62 9.79
N ARG A 53 6.53 14.58 9.05
CA ARG A 53 6.58 15.00 7.65
C ARG A 53 5.63 14.15 6.81
N LEU A 54 5.69 12.82 6.94
CA LEU A 54 4.83 11.91 6.20
C LEU A 54 3.35 12.14 6.54
N GLY A 55 3.02 12.39 7.81
CA GLY A 55 1.65 12.74 8.22
C GLY A 55 1.14 14.02 7.55
N LEU A 56 1.98 15.04 7.44
CA LEU A 56 1.63 16.29 6.72
C LEU A 56 1.45 16.06 5.22
N GLU A 57 2.31 15.25 4.60
CA GLU A 57 2.18 14.87 3.20
C GLU A 57 0.90 14.07 2.94
N LEU A 58 0.53 13.17 3.85
CA LEU A 58 -0.71 12.40 3.74
C LEU A 58 -1.94 13.31 3.78
N VAL A 59 -2.00 14.27 4.72
CA VAL A 59 -3.11 15.23 4.79
C VAL A 59 -3.20 16.06 3.51
N LYS A 60 -2.05 16.52 2.98
CA LYS A 60 -2.01 17.24 1.70
C LYS A 60 -2.50 16.39 0.53
N ALA A 61 -2.05 15.13 0.45
CA ALA A 61 -2.45 14.21 -0.60
C ALA A 61 -3.95 13.92 -0.57
N ILE A 62 -4.53 13.73 0.62
CA ILE A 62 -5.98 13.56 0.80
C ILE A 62 -6.74 14.82 0.37
N ALA A 63 -6.31 16.00 0.84
CA ALA A 63 -6.97 17.26 0.52
C ALA A 63 -6.94 17.58 -0.98
N ALA A 64 -5.81 17.32 -1.64
CA ALA A 64 -5.63 17.54 -3.07
C ALA A 64 -6.18 16.40 -3.94
N LYS A 65 -6.62 15.28 -3.34
CA LYS A 65 -6.91 14.03 -4.05
C LYS A 65 -5.76 13.63 -4.98
N THR A 66 -4.54 13.74 -4.46
CA THR A 66 -3.33 13.48 -5.24
C THR A 66 -3.35 12.05 -5.75
N GLU A 67 -3.12 11.92 -7.05
CA GLU A 67 -2.96 10.63 -7.71
C GLU A 67 -1.48 10.42 -7.99
N TYR A 68 -1.00 9.20 -7.73
CA TYR A 68 0.38 8.81 -7.98
C TYR A 68 0.46 8.01 -9.29
N PRO A 69 0.87 8.60 -10.43
CA PRO A 69 0.68 7.99 -11.75
C PRO A 69 1.39 6.63 -11.90
N GLU A 70 2.59 6.49 -11.34
CA GLU A 70 3.33 5.22 -11.36
C GLU A 70 2.60 4.11 -10.58
N GLN A 71 2.01 4.45 -9.44
CA GLN A 71 1.23 3.49 -8.64
C GLN A 71 -0.08 3.13 -9.34
N ARG A 72 -0.73 4.09 -9.99
CA ARG A 72 -1.90 3.82 -10.84
C ARG A 72 -1.56 2.86 -11.96
N GLN A 73 -0.45 3.10 -12.67
CA GLN A 73 -0.02 2.24 -13.76
C GLN A 73 0.25 0.81 -13.27
N ALA A 74 0.88 0.66 -12.11
CA ALA A 74 1.07 -0.65 -11.48
C ALA A 74 -0.28 -1.33 -11.16
N GLN A 75 -1.25 -0.60 -10.60
CA GLN A 75 -2.60 -1.09 -10.30
C GLN A 75 -3.37 -1.50 -11.57
N GLU A 76 -3.22 -0.75 -12.66
CA GLU A 76 -3.80 -1.11 -13.96
C GLU A 76 -3.21 -2.43 -14.49
N GLY A 77 -1.89 -2.61 -14.37
CA GLY A 77 -1.23 -3.87 -14.72
C GLY A 77 -1.73 -5.05 -13.89
N ILE A 78 -1.89 -4.86 -12.58
CA ILE A 78 -2.45 -5.87 -11.67
C ILE A 78 -3.88 -6.23 -12.06
N ARG A 79 -4.72 -5.22 -12.33
CA ARG A 79 -6.10 -5.44 -12.77
C ARG A 79 -6.15 -6.21 -14.09
N ALA A 80 -5.33 -5.84 -15.08
CA ALA A 80 -5.28 -6.53 -16.36
C ALA A 80 -4.89 -8.01 -16.20
N TYR A 81 -3.88 -8.29 -15.38
CA TYR A 81 -3.47 -9.65 -15.04
C TYR A 81 -4.62 -10.46 -14.41
N PHE A 82 -5.31 -9.91 -13.41
CA PHE A 82 -6.43 -10.61 -12.77
C PHE A 82 -7.61 -10.82 -13.71
N CYS A 83 -7.90 -9.87 -14.60
CA CYS A 83 -8.92 -10.04 -15.63
C CYS A 83 -8.59 -11.23 -16.55
N GLU A 84 -7.35 -11.35 -16.99
CA GLU A 84 -6.89 -12.49 -17.79
C GLU A 84 -7.03 -13.82 -17.03
N VAL A 85 -6.62 -13.86 -15.76
CA VAL A 85 -6.71 -15.06 -14.91
C VAL A 85 -8.18 -15.49 -14.71
N VAL A 86 -9.05 -14.54 -14.35
CA VAL A 86 -10.47 -14.82 -14.12
C VAL A 86 -11.16 -15.27 -15.41
N ASN A 87 -10.87 -14.63 -16.55
CA ASN A 87 -11.44 -15.03 -17.84
C ASN A 87 -10.99 -16.44 -18.28
N ARG A 88 -9.71 -16.79 -18.08
CA ARG A 88 -9.19 -18.14 -18.35
C ARG A 88 -9.80 -19.20 -17.42
N ARG A 89 -10.14 -18.83 -16.19
CA ARG A 89 -10.68 -19.75 -15.17
C ARG A 89 -12.20 -19.66 -15.02
N ARG A 90 -12.92 -19.05 -15.97
CA ARG A 90 -14.38 -18.81 -15.91
C ARG A 90 -15.22 -20.06 -15.57
N GLU A 91 -14.79 -21.24 -16.00
CA GLU A 91 -15.48 -22.51 -15.70
C GLU A 91 -15.27 -22.97 -14.26
N ARG A 92 -14.08 -22.71 -13.69
CA ARG A 92 -13.72 -23.06 -12.32
C ARG A 92 -14.18 -22.00 -11.31
N TRP A 93 -14.21 -20.73 -11.71
CA TRP A 93 -14.51 -19.55 -10.90
C TRP A 93 -15.68 -18.74 -11.51
N PRO A 94 -16.88 -19.34 -11.60
CA PRO A 94 -18.02 -18.70 -12.27
C PRO A 94 -18.52 -17.46 -11.53
N ALA A 95 -18.44 -17.44 -10.20
CA ALA A 95 -18.88 -16.29 -9.40
C ALA A 95 -17.98 -15.06 -9.64
N GLU A 96 -16.67 -15.26 -9.61
CA GLU A 96 -15.67 -14.23 -9.86
C GLU A 96 -15.76 -13.71 -11.30
N TYR A 97 -15.96 -14.60 -12.27
CA TYR A 97 -16.16 -14.20 -13.67
C TYR A 97 -17.39 -13.31 -13.85
N GLN A 98 -18.52 -13.69 -13.24
CA GLN A 98 -19.73 -12.86 -13.30
C GLN A 98 -19.53 -11.52 -12.57
N TYR A 99 -18.87 -11.52 -11.42
CA TYR A 99 -18.54 -10.28 -10.71
C TYR A 99 -17.70 -9.34 -11.58
N PHE A 100 -16.60 -9.83 -12.16
CA PHE A 100 -15.71 -9.02 -13.01
C PHE A 100 -16.44 -8.48 -14.26
N LYS A 101 -17.35 -9.26 -14.83
CA LYS A 101 -18.20 -8.82 -15.94
C LYS A 101 -19.18 -7.72 -15.53
N GLN A 102 -19.81 -7.84 -14.35
CA GLN A 102 -20.71 -6.82 -13.81
C GLN A 102 -20.00 -5.51 -13.49
N GLN A 103 -18.73 -5.57 -13.06
CA GLN A 103 -17.90 -4.38 -12.84
C GLN A 103 -17.41 -3.72 -14.14
N GLY A 104 -17.66 -4.33 -15.31
CA GLY A 104 -17.16 -3.84 -16.60
C GLY A 104 -15.64 -3.98 -16.76
N TRP A 105 -15.04 -4.97 -16.09
CA TRP A 105 -13.61 -5.22 -16.15
C TRP A 105 -13.23 -6.27 -17.21
N LEU A 106 -14.22 -7.04 -17.67
CA LEU A 106 -14.13 -8.06 -18.72
C LEU A 106 -15.02 -7.72 -19.91
#